data_AF-A0A6J2SPS4-F1
#
_entry.id   AF-A0A6J2SPS4-F1
#
_cell.length_a   1.000
_cell.length_b   1.000
_cell.length_c   1.000
_cell.angle_alpha   90.00
_cell.angle_beta   90.00
_cell.angle_gamma   90.00
#
_symmetry.space_group_name_H-M   'P 1'
#
loop_
_entity.id
_entity.type
_entity.pdbx_description
1 polymer ?
#
loop_
_entity_poly.entity_id
_entity_poly.type
_entity_poly.pdbx_seq_one_letter_code
_entity_poly.pdbx_strand_id
1 'polypeptide(L)'
;ERSNDILNVSTVQAGQYGTSFLHLIFPDLAAKTAFELFYSRVGQHTSVGGYWNDPHKQALYMKYSEFLPLINNEKLSSNSTSFKMGMVRLNKLVLIGGPNDGVITPWQSSHFSYFNESLDVVPFYKREIYMNDSIGLKTLLEAEKLIIIVKPFVHHLSWHSNKRVINQVIMPYLD
;
A
#
# COMPACT_ATOMS: atom_id res chain seq x y z
N GLU A 1 18.83 -3.70 22.56
CA GLU A 1 18.44 -2.70 21.54
C GLU A 1 17.03 -3.02 21.08
N ARG A 2 16.16 -2.03 20.82
CA ARG A 2 14.85 -2.31 20.21
C ARG A 2 15.08 -2.65 18.74
N SER A 3 14.51 -3.74 18.24
CA SER A 3 14.57 -4.08 16.82
C SER A 3 13.88 -2.98 15.99
N ASN A 4 14.50 -2.59 14.89
CA ASN A 4 13.97 -1.59 13.95
C ASN A 4 13.15 -2.30 12.87
N ASP A 5 12.08 -2.97 13.30
CA ASP A 5 11.21 -3.77 12.44
C ASP A 5 9.89 -3.04 12.18
N ILE A 6 9.40 -3.12 10.94
CA ILE A 6 8.06 -2.64 10.56
C ILE A 6 7.21 -3.82 10.10
N LEU A 7 6.02 -3.93 10.70
CA LEU A 7 5.02 -4.94 10.39
C LEU A 7 3.78 -4.25 9.79
N ASN A 8 3.61 -4.37 8.48
CA ASN A 8 2.46 -3.81 7.77
C ASN A 8 1.39 -4.89 7.59
N VAL A 9 0.32 -4.80 8.38
CA VAL A 9 -0.78 -5.77 8.41
C VAL A 9 -1.94 -5.26 7.57
N SER A 10 -2.12 -5.84 6.39
CA SER A 10 -3.18 -5.50 5.42
C SER A 10 -3.34 -3.99 5.23
N THR A 11 -2.31 -3.37 4.66
CA THR A 11 -2.21 -1.92 4.40
C THR A 11 -2.29 -1.61 2.91
N VAL A 12 -2.57 -0.37 2.52
CA VAL A 12 -2.68 0.10 1.12
C VAL A 12 -1.34 0.64 0.57
N GLN A 13 -0.28 -0.18 0.53
CA GLN A 13 1.08 0.30 0.18
C GLN A 13 1.19 0.85 -1.24
N ALA A 14 0.36 0.38 -2.18
CA ALA A 14 0.29 0.88 -3.54
C ALA A 14 -1.02 1.63 -3.84
N GLY A 15 -1.73 2.06 -2.79
CA GLY A 15 -3.00 2.78 -2.89
C GLY A 15 -4.22 1.87 -2.97
N GLN A 16 -5.38 2.50 -3.17
CA GLN A 16 -6.71 1.87 -3.19
C GLN A 16 -7.48 2.26 -4.47
N TYR A 17 -8.19 1.29 -5.05
CA TYR A 17 -9.08 1.46 -6.20
C TYR A 17 -10.33 0.55 -6.11
N GLY A 18 -11.00 0.51 -4.96
CA GLY A 18 -12.18 -0.34 -4.76
C GLY A 18 -13.31 0.36 -4.03
N THR A 19 -14.56 -0.01 -4.37
CA THR A 19 -15.78 0.57 -3.80
C THR A 19 -16.16 0.02 -2.44
N SER A 20 -15.74 -1.21 -2.08
CA SER A 20 -16.11 -1.84 -0.80
C SER A 20 -15.79 -0.95 0.41
N PHE A 21 -14.61 -0.32 0.39
CA PHE A 21 -14.22 0.66 1.39
C PHE A 21 -14.96 2.00 1.24
N LEU A 22 -15.20 2.45 0.01
CA LEU A 22 -15.89 3.72 -0.24
C LEU A 22 -17.32 3.70 0.30
N HIS A 23 -18.06 2.60 0.18
CA HIS A 23 -19.42 2.54 0.74
C HIS A 23 -19.49 2.71 2.27
N LEU A 24 -18.38 2.53 2.99
CA LEU A 24 -18.31 2.79 4.44
C LEU A 24 -18.28 4.30 4.77
N ILE A 25 -17.83 5.14 3.83
CA ILE A 25 -17.53 6.57 4.07
C ILE A 25 -18.32 7.49 3.11
N PHE A 26 -18.59 7.01 1.89
CA PHE A 26 -19.25 7.66 0.77
C PHE A 26 -20.22 6.67 0.10
N PRO A 27 -21.40 6.43 0.68
CA PRO A 27 -22.33 5.38 0.24
C PRO A 27 -22.72 5.48 -1.24
N ASP A 28 -22.80 6.70 -1.79
CA ASP A 28 -23.21 6.96 -3.19
C ASP A 28 -22.04 7.06 -4.19
N LEU A 29 -20.79 6.98 -3.73
CA LEU A 29 -19.62 7.19 -4.60
C LEU A 29 -19.16 5.89 -5.26
N ALA A 30 -19.33 5.82 -6.58
CA ALA A 30 -18.76 4.75 -7.38
C ALA A 30 -17.25 4.97 -7.59
N ALA A 31 -16.44 3.90 -7.61
CA ALA A 31 -14.99 4.00 -7.82
C ALA A 31 -14.63 4.72 -9.12
N LYS A 32 -15.47 4.58 -10.16
CA LYS A 32 -15.28 5.24 -11.47
C LYS A 32 -15.44 6.75 -11.44
N THR A 33 -16.16 7.31 -10.46
CA THR A 33 -16.37 8.76 -10.31
C THR A 33 -15.62 9.34 -9.11
N ALA A 34 -15.08 8.48 -8.23
CA ALA A 34 -14.33 8.88 -7.05
C ALA A 34 -13.14 9.80 -7.35
N PHE A 35 -12.53 9.67 -8.54
CA PHE A 35 -11.44 10.54 -8.97
C PHE A 35 -11.85 12.03 -9.07
N GLU A 36 -13.11 12.35 -9.36
CA GLU A 36 -13.59 13.73 -9.45
C GLU A 36 -13.52 14.44 -8.10
N LEU A 37 -13.80 13.71 -7.03
CA LEU A 37 -13.62 14.19 -5.67
C LEU A 37 -12.14 14.15 -5.28
N PHE A 38 -11.50 12.97 -5.35
CA PHE A 38 -10.18 12.76 -4.76
C PHE A 38 -9.06 13.49 -5.49
N TYR A 39 -9.12 13.63 -6.81
CA TYR A 39 -8.14 14.41 -7.57
C TYR A 39 -8.55 15.89 -7.70
N SER A 40 -8.90 16.46 -6.55
CA SER A 40 -9.12 17.88 -6.34
C SER A 40 -8.38 18.33 -5.09
N ARG A 41 -8.14 19.64 -4.94
CA ARG A 41 -7.49 20.20 -3.74
C ARG A 41 -8.25 19.85 -2.47
N VAL A 42 -9.57 19.90 -2.50
CA VAL A 42 -10.43 19.54 -1.36
C VAL A 42 -10.36 18.04 -1.08
N GLY A 43 -10.40 17.20 -2.12
CA GLY A 43 -10.30 15.75 -1.99
C GLY A 43 -9.00 15.27 -1.36
N GLN A 44 -7.88 15.94 -1.63
CA GLN A 44 -6.58 15.63 -1.01
C GLN A 44 -6.51 15.94 0.49
N HIS A 45 -7.41 16.78 1.01
CA HIS A 45 -7.57 16.96 2.45
C HIS A 45 -8.38 15.84 3.13
N THR A 46 -8.90 14.87 2.35
CA THR A 46 -9.44 13.62 2.90
C THR A 46 -8.33 12.59 3.01
N SER A 47 -8.33 11.78 4.09
CA SER A 47 -7.33 10.72 4.27
C SER A 47 -7.28 9.77 3.07
N VAL A 48 -8.44 9.39 2.53
CA VAL A 48 -8.59 8.47 1.39
C VAL A 48 -8.03 9.05 0.09
N GLY A 49 -8.25 10.34 -0.14
CA GLY A 49 -7.75 11.02 -1.33
C GLY A 49 -6.22 10.96 -1.45
N GLY A 50 -5.51 10.93 -0.33
CA GLY A 50 -4.05 10.82 -0.30
C GLY A 50 -3.49 9.51 -0.83
N TYR A 51 -4.28 8.42 -0.83
CA TYR A 51 -3.86 7.10 -1.32
C TYR A 51 -4.79 6.51 -2.39
N TRP A 52 -5.74 7.28 -2.92
CA TRP A 52 -6.54 6.87 -4.07
C TRP A 52 -5.66 6.73 -5.32
N ASN A 53 -5.60 5.53 -5.89
CA ASN A 53 -4.75 5.23 -7.04
C ASN A 53 -5.60 4.66 -8.19
N ASP A 54 -6.15 5.56 -9.01
CA ASP A 54 -7.01 5.20 -10.13
C ASP A 54 -6.16 4.80 -11.37
N PRO A 55 -6.19 3.52 -11.78
CA PRO A 55 -5.39 3.04 -12.90
C PRO A 55 -5.76 3.69 -14.24
N HIS A 56 -6.97 4.21 -14.40
CA HIS A 56 -7.43 4.86 -15.62
C HIS A 56 -7.20 6.37 -15.63
N LYS A 57 -6.78 6.95 -14.49
CA LYS A 57 -6.58 8.40 -14.31
C LYS A 57 -5.19 8.74 -13.78
N GLN A 58 -4.17 8.00 -14.21
CA GLN A 58 -2.78 8.16 -13.74
C GLN A 58 -2.21 9.59 -13.94
N ALA A 59 -2.60 10.28 -15.02
CA ALA A 59 -2.21 11.69 -15.21
C ALA A 59 -2.78 12.62 -14.12
N LEU A 60 -4.02 12.37 -13.66
CA LEU A 60 -4.62 13.11 -12.55
C LEU A 60 -4.02 12.69 -11.21
N TYR A 61 -3.78 11.39 -11.01
CA TYR A 61 -3.06 10.87 -9.84
C TYR A 61 -1.71 11.58 -9.64
N MET A 62 -0.86 11.63 -10.67
CA MET A 62 0.45 12.29 -10.58
C MET A 62 0.36 13.81 -10.41
N LYS A 63 -0.73 14.43 -10.88
CA LYS A 63 -0.95 15.88 -10.77
C LYS A 63 -1.48 16.29 -9.40
N TYR A 64 -2.43 15.55 -8.86
CA TYR A 64 -3.19 15.94 -7.68
C TYR A 64 -2.85 15.15 -6.42
N SER A 65 -2.34 13.92 -6.50
CA SER A 65 -2.05 13.16 -5.28
C SER A 65 -0.87 13.76 -4.50
N GLU A 66 -1.12 14.16 -3.26
CA GLU A 66 -0.16 14.89 -2.41
C GLU A 66 0.57 13.98 -1.41
N PHE A 67 0.22 12.69 -1.34
CA PHE A 67 0.79 11.76 -0.37
C PHE A 67 1.45 10.54 -1.01
N LEU A 68 0.67 9.61 -1.57
CA LEU A 68 1.16 8.33 -2.07
C LEU A 68 2.34 8.44 -3.06
N PRO A 69 2.31 9.26 -4.13
CA PRO A 69 3.41 9.34 -5.07
C PRO A 69 4.67 9.98 -4.46
N LEU A 70 4.54 10.81 -3.41
CA LEU A 70 5.69 11.38 -2.71
C LEU A 70 6.38 10.33 -1.83
N ILE A 71 5.62 9.59 -1.01
CA ILE A 71 6.21 8.59 -0.10
C ILE A 71 6.77 7.37 -0.85
N ASN A 72 6.19 7.02 -2.01
CA ASN A 72 6.67 5.96 -2.88
C ASN A 72 7.82 6.40 -3.80
N ASN A 73 8.24 7.68 -3.73
CA ASN A 73 9.22 8.27 -4.65
C ASN A 73 8.86 8.09 -6.13
N GLU A 74 7.56 8.03 -6.45
CA GLU A 74 7.06 8.12 -7.83
C GLU A 74 7.18 9.58 -8.33
N LYS A 75 7.06 10.54 -7.41
CA LYS A 75 7.38 11.95 -7.61
C LYS A 75 8.49 12.36 -6.64
N LEU A 76 9.64 12.75 -7.20
CA LEU A 76 10.79 13.17 -6.41
C LEU A 76 10.51 14.48 -5.65
N SER A 77 10.97 14.53 -4.41
CA SER A 77 10.91 15.70 -3.52
C SER A 77 12.23 15.84 -2.76
N SER A 78 12.40 16.93 -2.00
CA SER A 78 13.55 17.11 -1.11
C SER A 78 13.69 16.00 -0.06
N ASN A 79 12.60 15.28 0.27
CA ASN A 79 12.59 14.22 1.26
C ASN A 79 12.86 12.83 0.67
N SER A 80 12.92 12.68 -0.66
CA SER A 80 13.00 11.37 -1.32
C SER A 80 14.18 10.52 -0.87
N THR A 81 15.35 11.13 -0.70
CA THR A 81 16.55 10.45 -0.15
C THR A 81 16.32 9.99 1.28
N SER A 82 15.74 10.84 2.12
CA SER A 82 15.44 10.50 3.52
C SER A 82 14.44 9.35 3.63
N PHE A 83 13.42 9.30 2.76
CA PHE A 83 12.44 8.21 2.73
C PHE A 83 13.12 6.87 2.42
N LYS A 84 13.96 6.82 1.37
CA LYS A 84 14.74 5.61 1.05
C LYS A 84 15.68 5.23 2.19
N MET A 85 16.40 6.19 2.75
CA MET A 85 17.35 5.95 3.85
C MET A 85 16.66 5.41 5.11
N GLY A 86 15.44 5.86 5.41
CA GLY A 86 14.64 5.33 6.50
C GLY A 86 14.27 3.86 6.29
N MET A 87 13.80 3.53 5.08
CA MET A 87 13.41 2.16 4.71
C MET A 87 14.57 1.17 4.72
N VAL A 88 15.73 1.51 4.12
CA VAL A 88 16.87 0.57 4.06
C VAL A 88 17.54 0.32 5.42
N ARG A 89 17.29 1.19 6.41
CA ARG A 89 17.77 1.01 7.79
C ARG A 89 16.93 0.03 8.60
N LEU A 90 15.80 -0.42 8.08
CA LEU A 90 14.99 -1.43 8.75
C LEU A 90 15.80 -2.70 8.92
N ASN A 91 15.56 -3.37 10.04
CA ASN A 91 16.07 -4.72 10.25
C ASN A 91 15.15 -5.72 9.55
N LYS A 92 13.82 -5.55 9.65
CA LYS A 92 12.83 -6.25 8.83
C LYS A 92 11.70 -5.33 8.37
N LEU A 93 11.24 -5.56 7.16
CA LEU A 93 9.97 -5.07 6.63
C LEU A 93 9.09 -6.27 6.32
N VAL A 94 8.05 -6.48 7.12
CA VAL A 94 7.14 -7.60 6.96
C VAL A 94 5.82 -7.09 6.41
N LEU A 95 5.42 -7.60 5.25
CA LEU A 95 4.21 -7.20 4.54
C LEU A 95 3.20 -8.35 4.54
N ILE A 96 2.09 -8.17 5.25
CA ILE A 96 1.04 -9.18 5.41
C ILE A 96 -0.20 -8.73 4.63
N GLY A 97 -0.80 -9.66 3.89
CA GLY A 97 -2.06 -9.44 3.19
C GLY A 97 -2.68 -10.76 2.73
N GLY A 98 -3.86 -10.72 2.12
CA GLY A 98 -4.51 -11.94 1.66
C GLY A 98 -5.71 -11.71 0.75
N PRO A 99 -6.05 -12.71 -0.09
CA PRO A 99 -7.07 -12.59 -1.13
C PRO A 99 -8.50 -12.39 -0.62
N ASN A 100 -8.77 -12.72 0.65
CA ASN A 100 -10.09 -12.61 1.26
C ASN A 100 -10.27 -11.37 2.14
N ASP A 101 -9.33 -10.40 2.08
CA ASP A 101 -9.40 -9.17 2.86
C ASP A 101 -10.74 -8.45 2.65
N GLY A 102 -11.18 -8.31 1.39
CA GLY A 102 -12.52 -7.80 1.04
C GLY A 102 -12.69 -6.29 1.13
N VAL A 103 -11.71 -5.54 1.63
CA VAL A 103 -11.73 -4.08 1.72
C VAL A 103 -10.64 -3.47 0.83
N ILE A 104 -9.40 -3.92 0.98
CA ILE A 104 -8.28 -3.44 0.17
C ILE A 104 -8.39 -3.97 -1.25
N THR A 105 -8.28 -3.08 -2.23
CA THR A 105 -8.50 -3.39 -3.64
C THR A 105 -7.47 -2.67 -4.52
N PRO A 106 -6.60 -3.40 -5.23
CA PRO A 106 -6.40 -4.86 -5.12
C PRO A 106 -5.82 -5.23 -3.75
N TRP A 107 -6.15 -6.40 -3.20
CA TRP A 107 -5.60 -6.85 -1.90
C TRP A 107 -4.06 -6.95 -1.92
N GLN A 108 -3.47 -7.17 -3.10
CA GLN A 108 -2.02 -7.17 -3.30
C GLN A 108 -1.37 -5.79 -3.11
N SER A 109 -2.17 -4.72 -2.93
CA SER A 109 -1.67 -3.42 -2.46
C SER A 109 -0.96 -3.53 -1.11
N SER A 110 -1.29 -4.53 -0.27
CA SER A 110 -0.52 -4.84 0.93
C SER A 110 0.92 -5.28 0.66
N HIS A 111 1.21 -5.72 -0.57
CA HIS A 111 2.52 -6.15 -1.03
C HIS A 111 3.05 -5.24 -2.15
N PHE A 112 2.76 -3.93 -2.09
CA PHE A 112 3.18 -2.93 -3.09
C PHE A 112 2.77 -3.24 -4.54
N SER A 113 1.73 -4.03 -4.78
CA SER A 113 1.22 -4.31 -6.12
C SER A 113 -0.05 -3.51 -6.39
N TYR A 114 -0.30 -3.09 -7.63
CA TYR A 114 -1.47 -2.27 -7.98
C TYR A 114 -2.05 -2.70 -9.33
N PHE A 115 -3.21 -2.14 -9.69
CA PHE A 115 -3.81 -2.39 -11.00
C PHE A 115 -3.14 -1.56 -12.11
N ASN A 116 -2.90 -2.16 -13.27
CA ASN A 116 -2.68 -1.39 -14.49
C ASN A 116 -4.01 -0.89 -15.08
N GLU A 117 -3.94 -0.19 -16.21
CA GLU A 117 -5.11 0.32 -16.94
C GLU A 117 -6.12 -0.77 -17.34
N SER A 118 -5.68 -2.01 -17.57
CA SER A 118 -6.54 -3.15 -17.88
C SER A 118 -7.15 -3.81 -16.64
N LEU A 119 -6.87 -3.29 -15.43
CA LEU A 119 -7.21 -3.88 -14.14
C LEU A 119 -6.51 -5.22 -13.86
N ASP A 120 -5.40 -5.51 -14.53
CA ASP A 120 -4.51 -6.60 -14.15
C ASP A 120 -3.61 -6.15 -13.00
N VAL A 121 -3.34 -7.07 -12.06
CA VAL A 121 -2.42 -6.79 -10.96
C VAL A 121 -0.99 -6.83 -11.45
N VAL A 122 -0.31 -5.70 -11.36
CA VAL A 122 1.14 -5.56 -11.61
C VAL A 122 1.87 -5.87 -10.30
N PRO A 123 2.64 -6.98 -10.24
CA PRO A 123 3.37 -7.34 -9.04
C PRO A 123 4.49 -6.34 -8.76
N PHE A 124 4.81 -6.10 -7.48
CA PHE A 124 5.75 -5.04 -7.08
C PHE A 124 7.12 -5.12 -7.78
N TYR A 125 7.64 -6.31 -8.05
CA TYR A 125 8.94 -6.50 -8.70
C TYR A 125 8.99 -6.12 -10.19
N LYS A 126 7.83 -5.88 -10.82
CA LYS A 126 7.71 -5.34 -12.18
C LYS A 126 7.47 -3.83 -12.21
N ARG A 127 7.37 -3.18 -11.04
CA ARG A 127 7.11 -1.74 -10.93
C ARG A 127 8.42 -0.96 -10.84
N GLU A 128 8.40 0.29 -11.30
CA GLU A 128 9.52 1.23 -11.17
C GLU A 128 10.02 1.40 -9.73
N ILE A 129 9.11 1.38 -8.73
CA ILE A 129 9.47 1.49 -7.30
C ILE A 129 10.47 0.41 -6.84
N TYR A 130 10.41 -0.78 -7.45
CA TYR A 130 11.35 -1.87 -7.21
C TYR A 130 12.53 -1.85 -8.19
N MET A 131 12.25 -1.69 -9.50
CA MET A 131 13.30 -1.74 -10.53
C MET A 131 14.36 -0.66 -10.34
N ASN A 132 13.94 0.55 -9.94
CA ASN A 132 14.82 1.68 -9.63
C ASN A 132 15.23 1.72 -8.15
N ASP A 133 14.72 0.78 -7.35
CA ASP A 133 14.90 0.75 -5.90
C ASP A 133 14.53 2.10 -5.25
N SER A 134 13.44 2.73 -5.70
CA SER A 134 13.10 4.13 -5.39
C SER A 134 12.99 4.41 -3.89
N ILE A 135 12.51 3.43 -3.12
CA ILE A 135 12.40 3.51 -1.65
C ILE A 135 13.21 2.42 -0.93
N GLY A 136 14.01 1.62 -1.62
CA GLY A 136 14.81 0.56 -0.99
C GLY A 136 14.17 -0.84 -0.94
N LEU A 137 13.08 -1.12 -1.66
CA LEU A 137 12.45 -2.44 -1.67
C LEU A 137 13.36 -3.53 -2.23
N LYS A 138 14.13 -3.23 -3.28
CA LYS A 138 15.08 -4.17 -3.86
C LYS A 138 16.25 -4.39 -2.90
N THR A 139 16.77 -3.31 -2.31
CA THR A 139 17.81 -3.39 -1.28
C THR A 139 17.38 -4.27 -0.09
N LEU A 140 16.15 -4.11 0.41
CA LEU A 140 15.63 -4.91 1.52
C LEU A 140 15.42 -6.37 1.13
N LEU A 141 14.96 -6.64 -0.10
CA LEU A 141 14.77 -8.02 -0.58
C LEU A 141 16.11 -8.76 -0.74
N GLU A 142 17.10 -8.12 -1.35
CA GLU A 142 18.45 -8.67 -1.54
C GLU A 142 19.17 -8.92 -0.20
N ALA A 143 18.86 -8.12 0.81
CA ALA A 143 19.38 -8.30 2.18
C ALA A 143 18.56 -9.29 3.03
N GLU A 144 17.56 -9.98 2.46
CA GLU A 144 16.64 -10.90 3.16
C GLU A 144 15.83 -10.24 4.30
N LYS A 145 15.63 -8.91 4.21
CA LYS A 145 14.90 -8.11 5.21
C LYS A 145 13.46 -7.84 4.82
N LEU A 146 13.10 -8.00 3.54
CA LEU A 146 11.70 -7.90 3.08
C LEU A 146 11.02 -9.28 3.14
N ILE A 147 10.02 -9.41 4.00
CA ILE A 147 9.25 -10.64 4.20
C ILE A 147 7.83 -10.44 3.69
N ILE A 148 7.39 -11.25 2.73
CA ILE A 148 6.04 -11.23 2.18
C ILE A 148 5.24 -12.39 2.74
N ILE A 149 4.09 -12.11 3.36
CA ILE A 149 3.19 -13.12 3.90
C ILE A 149 1.82 -13.00 3.26
N VAL A 150 1.40 -14.08 2.61
CA VAL A 150 0.04 -14.24 2.09
C VAL A 150 -0.72 -15.18 3.02
N LYS A 151 -1.80 -14.69 3.63
CA LYS A 151 -2.70 -15.51 4.46
C LYS A 151 -4.12 -15.49 3.88
N PRO A 152 -4.60 -16.59 3.28
CA PRO A 152 -5.96 -16.67 2.79
C PRO A 152 -6.97 -16.79 3.93
N PHE A 153 -8.25 -16.60 3.60
CA PHE A 153 -9.40 -16.75 4.50
C PHE A 153 -9.38 -15.83 5.73
N VAL A 154 -8.85 -14.62 5.57
CA VAL A 154 -8.90 -13.55 6.58
C VAL A 154 -9.56 -12.33 5.98
N HIS A 155 -10.71 -11.95 6.54
CA HIS A 155 -11.39 -10.70 6.23
C HIS A 155 -10.65 -9.51 6.88
N HIS A 156 -10.74 -8.31 6.31
CA HIS A 156 -9.99 -7.13 6.72
C HIS A 156 -10.05 -6.85 8.22
N LEU A 157 -11.27 -6.88 8.79
CA LEU A 157 -11.49 -6.63 10.23
C LEU A 157 -10.97 -7.76 11.14
N SER A 158 -10.65 -8.93 10.57
CA SER A 158 -10.15 -10.09 11.31
C SER A 158 -8.63 -10.10 11.50
N TRP A 159 -7.87 -9.32 10.72
CA TRP A 159 -6.40 -9.30 10.83
C TRP A 159 -5.89 -8.98 12.24
N HIS A 160 -6.54 -8.02 12.91
CA HIS A 160 -6.14 -7.52 14.23
C HIS A 160 -7.08 -7.95 15.37
N SER A 161 -8.12 -8.75 15.08
CA SER A 161 -9.10 -9.19 16.09
C SER A 161 -9.15 -10.71 16.26
N ASN A 162 -8.73 -11.49 15.26
CA ASN A 162 -8.71 -12.94 15.33
C ASN A 162 -7.41 -13.42 15.99
N LYS A 163 -7.51 -13.96 17.22
CA LYS A 163 -6.36 -14.48 17.99
C LYS A 163 -5.52 -15.50 17.22
N ARG A 164 -6.14 -16.35 16.41
CA ARG A 164 -5.41 -17.34 15.60
C ARG A 164 -4.60 -16.67 14.51
N VAL A 165 -5.16 -15.65 13.85
CA VAL A 165 -4.42 -14.86 12.84
C VAL A 165 -3.26 -14.12 13.49
N ILE A 166 -3.51 -13.43 14.61
CA ILE A 166 -2.49 -12.70 15.37
C ILE A 166 -1.34 -13.65 15.76
N ASN A 167 -1.65 -14.76 16.41
CA ASN A 167 -0.62 -15.69 16.90
C ASN A 167 0.16 -16.35 15.77
N GLN A 168 -0.47 -16.62 14.62
CA GLN A 168 0.19 -17.30 13.50
C GLN A 168 0.98 -16.37 12.58
N VAL A 169 0.57 -15.11 12.45
CA VAL A 169 1.04 -14.22 11.38
C VAL A 169 1.69 -12.95 11.90
N ILE A 170 1.27 -12.45 13.06
CA ILE A 170 1.74 -11.17 13.62
C ILE A 170 2.78 -11.42 14.71
N MET A 171 2.44 -12.22 15.73
CA MET A 171 3.29 -12.51 16.89
C MET A 171 4.70 -13.03 16.54
N PRO A 172 4.91 -13.86 15.50
CA PRO A 172 6.26 -14.32 15.15
C PRO A 172 7.24 -13.21 14.73
N TYR A 173 6.74 -11.99 14.50
CA TYR A 173 7.51 -10.82 14.04
C TYR A 173 7.43 -9.65 15.03
N LEU A 174 6.88 -9.88 16.23
CA LEU A 174 6.90 -8.92 17.33
C LEU A 174 7.86 -9.47 18.39
N ASP A 175 9.00 -8.81 18.56
CA ASP A 175 9.95 -9.08 19.65
C ASP A 175 9.46 -8.51 20.99
#